data_AF-A0AA38YIM7-F1
#
_entry.id   AF-A0AA38YIM7-F1
#
_cell.length_a   1.000
_cell.length_b   1.000
_cell.length_c   1.000
_cell.angle_alpha   90.00
_cell.angle_beta   90.00
_cell.angle_gamma   90.00
#
_symmetry.space_group_name_H-M   'P 1'
#
loop_
_entity.id
_entity.type
_entity.pdbx_description
1 polymer ?
#
loop_
_entity_poly.entity_id
_entity_poly.type
_entity_poly.pdbx_seq_one_letter_code
_entity_poly.pdbx_strand_id
1 'polypeptide(L)'
;MASDSNFVQAAIPRFDGHYDHWSMLMENFLQSKEYWPIVESRIQAPEPNTVLKLKDLKTKNYLFQAIDRPILEIILSKETSKDIWDSMKKKYEGSARVKRTLQMKDGESVINYCARTMEISNKMRFHGEKMEDVTIVEKILCSLTPKFEYVVCSIEESKNIDAFSLDELQSSLLVHEQKMNQSSTSKEQALKASTSTHFSNSRGKGRGRGRGREDRGNRDDNRHFKADDGQF
;
A
#
# COMPACT_ATOMS: atom_id res chain seq x y z
N MET A 1 36.28 30.54 27.80
CA MET A 1 35.44 30.06 26.70
C MET A 1 35.15 28.60 26.94
N ALA A 2 34.08 28.28 27.68
CA ALA A 2 33.59 26.92 27.79
C ALA A 2 32.59 26.72 26.65
N SER A 3 32.90 25.84 25.71
CA SER A 3 31.99 25.47 24.65
C SER A 3 30.86 24.65 25.27
N ASP A 4 29.71 25.29 25.45
CA ASP A 4 28.44 24.63 25.76
C ASP A 4 28.10 23.67 24.60
N SER A 5 28.53 22.43 24.74
CA SER A 5 27.99 21.33 23.97
C SER A 5 26.52 21.17 24.37
N ASN A 6 25.64 21.88 23.65
CA ASN A 6 24.20 21.63 23.63
C ASN A 6 23.97 20.20 23.15
N PHE A 7 24.10 19.23 24.06
CA PHE A 7 23.56 17.90 23.86
C PHE A 7 22.06 18.07 23.72
N VAL A 8 21.58 18.04 22.48
CA VAL A 8 20.16 17.99 22.18
C VAL A 8 19.59 16.82 22.97
N GLN A 9 18.74 17.14 23.95
CA GLN A 9 18.10 16.13 24.77
C GLN A 9 17.30 15.22 23.83
N ALA A 10 17.66 13.94 23.77
CA ALA A 10 16.96 12.97 22.93
C ALA A 10 15.45 13.04 23.23
N ALA A 11 14.65 13.37 22.22
CA ALA A 11 13.21 13.46 22.36
C ALA A 11 12.64 12.07 22.62
N ILE A 12 11.64 11.98 23.49
CA ILE A 12 10.94 10.73 23.78
C ILE A 12 10.18 10.31 22.52
N PRO A 13 10.46 9.14 21.92
CA PRO A 13 9.77 8.67 20.73
C PRO A 13 8.28 8.47 21.01
N ARG A 14 7.43 9.21 20.30
CA ARG A 14 5.97 9.06 20.38
C ARG A 14 5.52 7.87 19.56
N PHE A 15 4.57 7.11 20.08
CA PHE A 15 3.95 6.01 19.38
C PHE A 15 2.93 6.54 18.37
N ASP A 16 3.14 6.25 17.10
CA ASP A 16 2.34 6.71 15.95
C ASP A 16 1.52 5.57 15.31
N GLY A 17 1.50 4.39 15.93
CA GLY A 17 0.91 3.17 15.37
C GLY A 17 1.92 2.23 14.71
N HIS A 18 3.14 2.68 14.39
CA HIS A 18 4.19 1.85 13.80
C HIS A 18 5.08 1.21 14.88
N TYR A 19 4.60 0.13 15.48
CA TYR A 19 5.28 -0.52 16.60
C TYR A 19 6.74 -0.87 16.36
N ASP A 20 7.12 -1.44 15.21
CA ASP A 20 8.51 -1.80 14.93
C ASP A 20 9.46 -0.59 14.85
N HIS A 21 8.96 0.55 14.34
CA HIS A 21 9.77 1.77 14.27
C HIS A 21 9.88 2.41 15.64
N TRP A 22 8.75 2.51 16.34
CA TRP A 22 8.69 3.04 17.69
C TRP A 22 9.50 2.21 18.68
N SER A 23 9.40 0.88 18.65
CA SER A 23 10.10 -0.02 19.56
C SER A 23 11.61 0.08 19.38
N MET A 24 12.10 0.13 18.14
CA MET A 24 13.51 0.37 17.83
C MET A 24 14.01 1.71 18.40
N LEU A 25 13.25 2.80 18.20
CA LEU A 25 13.61 4.12 18.72
C LEU A 25 13.56 4.17 20.26
N MET A 26 12.53 3.56 20.85
CA MET A 26 12.33 3.55 22.29
C MET A 26 13.36 2.66 23.01
N GLU A 27 13.70 1.51 22.43
CA GLU A 27 14.77 0.65 22.90
C GLU A 27 16.11 1.39 22.92
N ASN A 28 16.47 2.03 21.81
CA ASN A 28 17.70 2.83 21.72
C ASN A 28 17.68 3.99 22.75
N PHE A 29 16.55 4.68 22.90
CA PHE A 29 16.37 5.71 23.93
C PHE A 29 16.60 5.17 25.35
N LEU A 30 16.01 4.03 25.70
CA LEU A 30 16.16 3.42 27.02
C LEU A 30 17.58 2.86 27.26
N GLN A 31 18.24 2.34 26.23
CA GLN A 31 19.64 1.91 26.29
C GLN A 31 20.57 3.11 26.53
N SER A 32 20.34 4.24 25.85
CA SER A 32 21.11 5.48 26.04
C SER A 32 20.99 6.08 27.46
N LYS A 33 19.95 5.68 28.20
CA LYS A 33 19.66 6.12 29.57
C LYS A 33 19.94 5.03 30.62
N GLU A 34 20.50 3.89 30.22
CA GLU A 34 20.79 2.73 31.08
C GLU A 34 19.55 2.15 31.79
N TYR A 35 18.36 2.32 31.19
CA TYR A 35 17.07 1.85 31.74
C TYR A 35 16.57 0.56 31.08
N TRP A 36 17.16 0.14 29.96
CA TRP A 36 16.80 -1.07 29.24
C TRP A 36 16.73 -2.35 30.11
N PRO A 37 17.66 -2.60 31.06
CA PRO A 37 17.62 -3.82 31.89
C PRO A 37 16.34 -4.00 32.72
N ILE A 38 15.62 -2.91 33.00
CA ILE A 38 14.38 -2.90 33.78
C ILE A 38 13.21 -3.47 32.98
N VAL A 39 13.28 -3.31 31.65
CA VAL A 39 12.23 -3.72 30.72
C VAL A 39 12.49 -5.17 30.24
N GLU A 40 13.75 -5.55 30.04
CA GLU A 40 14.11 -6.87 29.51
C GLU A 40 14.14 -7.97 30.59
N SER A 41 14.76 -7.71 31.76
CA SER A 41 15.06 -8.77 32.74
C SER A 41 14.39 -8.57 34.10
N ARG A 42 13.83 -9.64 34.65
CA ARG A 42 13.47 -9.72 36.08
C ARG A 42 14.81 -9.77 36.83
N ILE A 43 15.20 -8.66 37.43
CA ILE A 43 16.50 -8.50 38.10
C ILE A 43 16.69 -9.61 39.14
N GLN A 44 17.64 -10.52 38.87
CA GLN A 44 18.34 -11.27 39.90
C GLN A 44 19.63 -10.49 40.23
N ALA A 45 19.82 -10.15 41.52
CA ALA A 45 21.02 -9.58 42.16
C ALA A 45 21.09 -8.02 42.35
N PRO A 46 21.99 -7.52 43.21
CA PRO A 46 21.71 -7.11 44.58
C PRO A 46 21.72 -5.57 44.71
N GLU A 47 20.96 -4.88 43.88
CA GLU A 47 20.79 -3.43 44.04
C GLU A 47 19.79 -3.13 45.17
N PRO A 48 20.01 -2.09 45.99
CA PRO A 48 19.01 -1.69 46.99
C PRO A 48 17.67 -1.46 46.28
N ASN A 49 16.62 -2.16 46.74
CA ASN A 49 15.28 -2.18 46.16
C ASN A 49 14.71 -0.79 45.82
N THR A 50 15.18 0.26 46.49
CA THR A 50 14.83 1.66 46.26
C THR A 50 15.36 2.21 44.93
N VAL A 51 16.59 1.90 44.54
CA VAL A 51 17.21 2.39 43.28
C VAL A 51 16.49 1.77 42.07
N LEU A 52 16.19 0.47 42.14
CA LEU A 52 15.45 -0.22 41.08
C LEU A 52 14.04 0.32 40.89
N LYS A 53 13.31 0.56 42.00
CA LYS A 53 11.98 1.19 41.96
C LYS A 53 12.02 2.60 41.36
N LEU A 54 13.04 3.39 41.69
CA LEU A 54 13.19 4.73 41.12
C LEU A 54 13.46 4.69 39.62
N LYS A 55 14.30 3.76 39.15
CA LYS A 55 14.54 3.61 37.72
C LYS A 55 13.28 3.10 36.99
N ASP A 56 12.54 2.16 37.57
CA ASP A 56 11.24 1.72 37.03
C ASP A 56 10.24 2.88 36.91
N LEU A 57 10.07 3.69 37.96
CA LEU A 57 9.19 4.86 37.90
C LEU A 57 9.59 5.85 36.80
N LYS A 58 10.89 6.06 36.56
CA LYS A 58 11.38 6.90 35.47
C LYS A 58 11.04 6.30 34.10
N THR A 59 11.27 5.00 33.91
CA THR A 59 10.93 4.29 32.68
C THR A 59 9.43 4.32 32.39
N LYS A 60 8.57 4.13 33.41
CA LYS A 60 7.11 4.29 33.29
C LYS A 60 6.73 5.69 32.82
N ASN A 61 7.35 6.73 33.39
CA ASN A 61 7.09 8.10 32.98
C ASN A 61 7.46 8.36 31.51
N TYR A 62 8.53 7.74 30.99
CA TYR A 62 8.87 7.84 29.58
C TYR A 62 7.86 7.11 28.70
N LEU A 63 7.45 5.90 29.07
CA LEU A 63 6.45 5.14 28.32
C LEU A 63 5.07 5.83 28.31
N PHE A 64 4.67 6.46 29.42
CA PHE A 64 3.43 7.25 29.47
C PHE A 64 3.51 8.53 28.63
N GLN A 65 4.68 9.14 28.50
CA GLN A 65 4.88 10.26 27.58
C GLN A 65 4.94 9.81 26.13
N ALA A 66 5.36 8.58 25.87
CA ALA A 66 5.44 8.02 24.53
C ALA A 66 4.08 7.59 23.97
N ILE A 67 3.14 7.23 24.84
CA ILE A 67 1.88 6.56 24.47
C ILE A 67 0.68 7.49 24.74
N ASP A 68 -0.21 7.62 23.76
CA ASP A 68 -1.42 8.42 23.92
C ASP A 68 -2.47 7.73 24.82
N ARG A 69 -3.31 8.55 25.46
CA ARG A 69 -4.33 8.14 26.42
C ARG A 69 -5.23 6.97 25.95
N PRO A 70 -5.73 6.93 24.69
CA PRO A 70 -6.58 5.82 24.25
C PRO A 70 -5.86 4.48 24.25
N ILE A 71 -4.57 4.46 23.89
CA ILE A 71 -3.76 3.25 23.89
C ILE A 71 -3.44 2.84 25.32
N LEU A 72 -3.19 3.82 26.19
CA LEU A 72 -2.99 3.60 27.61
C LEU A 72 -4.22 2.94 28.25
N GLU A 73 -5.44 3.36 27.91
CA GLU A 73 -6.68 2.76 28.44
C GLU A 73 -6.87 1.30 28.02
N ILE A 74 -6.27 0.88 26.90
CA ILE A 74 -6.31 -0.51 26.41
C ILE A 74 -5.27 -1.41 27.11
N ILE A 75 -4.19 -0.83 27.63
CA ILE A 75 -3.17 -1.58 28.38
C ILE A 75 -3.69 -1.88 29.79
N LEU A 76 -4.12 -3.11 30.04
CA LEU A 76 -4.75 -3.53 31.30
C LEU A 76 -3.78 -3.57 32.49
N SER A 77 -2.50 -3.92 32.25
CA SER A 77 -1.47 -4.05 33.29
C SER A 77 -0.45 -2.92 33.21
N LYS A 78 -0.40 -2.07 34.25
CA LYS A 78 0.50 -0.90 34.34
C LYS A 78 1.31 -0.88 35.64
N GLU A 79 1.52 -2.03 36.27
CA GLU A 79 2.19 -2.11 37.57
C GLU A 79 3.68 -1.81 37.46
N THR A 80 4.34 -2.29 36.41
CA THR A 80 5.76 -2.04 36.10
C THR A 80 5.95 -1.50 34.68
N SER A 81 7.13 -0.93 34.38
CA SER A 81 7.50 -0.54 33.01
C SER A 81 7.48 -1.71 32.06
N LYS A 82 7.86 -2.89 32.57
CA LYS A 82 7.86 -4.14 31.83
C LYS A 82 6.44 -4.55 31.44
N ASP A 83 5.46 -4.45 32.35
CA ASP A 83 4.07 -4.79 32.02
C ASP A 83 3.52 -3.91 30.89
N ILE A 84 3.88 -2.63 30.90
CA ILE A 84 3.50 -1.67 29.84
C ILE A 84 4.15 -2.06 28.52
N TRP A 85 5.46 -2.35 28.54
CA TRP A 85 6.21 -2.76 27.35
C TRP A 85 5.72 -4.09 26.78
N ASP A 86 5.54 -5.11 27.61
CA ASP A 86 5.07 -6.44 27.20
C ASP A 86 3.63 -6.38 26.69
N SER A 87 2.78 -5.52 27.27
CA SER A 87 1.42 -5.29 26.76
C SER A 87 1.41 -4.61 25.39
N MET A 88 2.30 -3.62 25.19
CA MET A 88 2.49 -2.97 23.88
C MET A 88 3.00 -3.98 22.85
N LYS A 89 4.00 -4.77 23.23
CA LYS A 89 4.58 -5.85 22.42
C LYS A 89 3.51 -6.86 22.01
N LYS A 90 2.79 -7.43 22.96
CA LYS A 90 1.70 -8.39 22.70
C LYS A 90 0.64 -7.83 21.76
N LYS A 91 0.27 -6.55 21.90
CA LYS A 91 -0.79 -5.93 21.10
C LYS A 91 -0.35 -5.59 19.67
N TYR A 92 0.91 -5.20 19.46
CA TYR A 92 1.33 -4.59 18.20
C TYR A 92 2.49 -5.31 17.46
N GLU A 93 3.24 -6.21 18.10
CA GLU A 93 4.35 -6.96 17.48
C GLU A 93 3.87 -7.92 16.38
N GLY A 94 2.67 -8.50 16.52
CA GLY A 94 2.08 -9.39 15.53
C GLY A 94 1.56 -8.68 14.27
N SER A 95 1.25 -7.38 14.37
CA SER A 95 0.68 -6.61 13.25
C SER A 95 1.76 -6.08 12.30
N ALA A 96 2.92 -5.66 12.83
CA ALA A 96 3.93 -4.95 12.05
C ALA A 96 4.81 -5.85 11.16
N ARG A 97 5.25 -7.02 11.64
CA ARG A 97 6.04 -7.98 10.84
C ARG A 97 5.24 -8.60 9.70
N VAL A 98 3.97 -8.89 9.96
CA VAL A 98 3.02 -9.37 8.96
C VAL A 98 2.75 -8.29 7.91
N LYS A 99 2.51 -7.05 8.34
CA LYS A 99 2.21 -5.94 7.42
C LYS A 99 3.36 -5.59 6.47
N ARG A 100 4.62 -5.70 6.91
CA ARG A 100 5.80 -5.49 6.04
C ARG A 100 6.05 -6.66 5.08
N THR A 101 5.83 -7.89 5.53
CA THR A 101 6.08 -9.09 4.70
C THR A 101 4.97 -9.30 3.66
N LEU A 102 3.73 -8.95 4.03
CA LEU A 102 2.55 -9.04 3.17
C LEU A 102 2.27 -7.74 2.41
N GLN A 103 3.18 -6.77 2.41
CA GLN A 103 2.99 -5.54 1.64
C GLN A 103 3.07 -5.83 0.14
N MET A 104 2.08 -5.33 -0.60
CA MET A 104 2.12 -5.35 -2.05
C MET A 104 3.23 -4.42 -2.55
N LYS A 105 4.06 -4.91 -3.48
CA LYS A 105 5.17 -4.13 -4.03
C LYS A 105 4.69 -3.20 -5.14
N ASP A 106 5.43 -2.11 -5.37
CA ASP A 106 5.14 -1.21 -6.48
C ASP A 106 5.31 -1.93 -7.84
N GLY A 107 4.24 -1.93 -8.64
CA GLY A 107 4.22 -2.57 -9.96
C GLY A 107 4.04 -4.09 -9.93
N GLU A 108 3.84 -4.67 -8.75
CA GLU A 108 3.42 -6.07 -8.62
C GLU A 108 1.97 -6.26 -9.10
N SER A 109 1.68 -7.39 -9.76
CA SER A 109 0.31 -7.72 -10.14
C SER A 109 -0.48 -8.29 -8.97
N VAL A 110 -1.80 -8.10 -8.97
CA VAL A 110 -2.70 -8.63 -7.94
C VAL A 110 -2.55 -10.16 -7.80
N ILE A 111 -2.42 -10.87 -8.92
CA ILE A 111 -2.26 -12.34 -8.93
C ILE A 111 -0.96 -12.75 -8.20
N ASN A 112 0.16 -12.12 -8.54
CA ASN A 112 1.46 -12.46 -7.94
C ASN A 112 1.47 -12.12 -6.44
N TYR A 113 0.85 -11.00 -6.09
CA TYR A 113 0.68 -10.56 -4.71
C TYR A 113 -0.17 -11.55 -3.87
N CYS A 114 -1.34 -11.95 -4.37
CA CYS A 114 -2.21 -12.91 -3.69
C CYS A 114 -1.52 -14.28 -3.54
N ALA A 115 -0.83 -14.75 -4.60
CA ALA A 115 -0.10 -16.02 -4.56
C ALA A 115 0.99 -16.03 -3.47
N ARG A 116 1.81 -14.97 -3.40
CA ARG A 116 2.82 -14.80 -2.34
C ARG A 116 2.20 -14.77 -0.94
N THR A 117 1.11 -14.02 -0.78
CA THR A 117 0.40 -13.89 0.49
C THR A 117 -0.14 -15.24 0.96
N MET A 118 -0.66 -16.04 0.02
CA MET A 118 -1.13 -17.39 0.29
C MET A 118 0.02 -18.34 0.64
N GLU A 119 1.16 -18.25 -0.04
CA GLU A 119 2.36 -19.04 0.27
C GLU A 119 2.85 -18.77 1.69
N ILE A 120 2.91 -17.50 2.10
CA ILE A 120 3.31 -17.10 3.45
C ILE A 120 2.30 -17.60 4.48
N SER A 121 1.00 -17.43 4.21
CA SER A 121 -0.08 -17.92 5.08
C SER A 121 -0.01 -19.44 5.27
N ASN A 122 0.28 -20.20 4.21
CA ASN A 122 0.43 -21.64 4.26
C ASN A 122 1.67 -22.07 5.07
N LYS A 123 2.79 -21.35 4.95
CA LYS A 123 3.97 -21.57 5.81
C LYS A 123 3.64 -21.32 7.29
N MET A 124 2.90 -20.25 7.59
CA MET A 124 2.46 -19.94 8.96
C MET A 124 1.56 -21.05 9.53
N ARG A 125 0.59 -21.53 8.73
CA ARG A 125 -0.25 -22.68 9.09
C ARG A 125 0.57 -23.94 9.38
N PHE A 126 1.56 -24.22 8.54
CA PHE A 126 2.44 -25.38 8.70
C PHE A 126 3.25 -25.33 10.00
N HIS A 127 3.63 -24.13 10.45
CA HIS A 127 4.33 -23.92 11.72
C HIS A 127 3.40 -23.89 12.95
N GLY A 128 2.12 -24.20 12.79
CA GLY A 128 1.15 -24.30 13.89
C GLY A 128 0.47 -22.98 14.26
N GLU A 129 0.68 -21.90 13.50
CA GLU A 129 -0.08 -20.67 13.68
C GLU A 129 -1.48 -20.82 13.08
N LYS A 130 -2.51 -20.45 13.86
CA LYS A 130 -3.88 -20.38 13.36
C LYS A 130 -4.02 -19.16 12.45
N MET A 131 -4.12 -19.41 11.15
CA MET A 131 -4.35 -18.38 10.14
C MET A 131 -5.66 -18.70 9.42
N GLU A 132 -6.76 -18.13 9.89
CA GLU A 132 -8.10 -18.32 9.32
C GLU A 132 -8.24 -17.49 8.03
N ASP A 133 -9.10 -17.91 7.10
CA ASP A 133 -9.25 -17.22 5.81
C ASP A 133 -9.68 -15.76 5.97
N VAL A 134 -10.54 -15.47 6.97
CA VAL A 134 -10.93 -14.10 7.33
C VAL A 134 -9.71 -13.23 7.67
N THR A 135 -8.78 -13.77 8.48
CA THR A 135 -7.55 -13.04 8.83
C THR A 135 -6.63 -12.81 7.63
N ILE A 136 -6.68 -13.67 6.61
CA ILE A 136 -5.91 -13.49 5.37
C ILE A 136 -6.54 -12.37 4.54
N VAL A 137 -7.87 -12.36 4.43
CA VAL A 137 -8.64 -11.31 3.72
C VAL A 137 -8.37 -9.94 4.32
N GLU A 138 -8.45 -9.80 5.65
CA GLU A 138 -8.13 -8.55 6.35
C GLU A 138 -6.69 -8.09 6.08
N LYS A 139 -5.74 -9.02 6.13
CA LYS A 139 -4.33 -8.71 5.88
C LYS A 139 -4.10 -8.23 4.46
N ILE A 140 -4.75 -8.85 3.47
CA ILE A 140 -4.68 -8.41 2.07
C ILE A 140 -5.21 -6.98 1.96
N LEU A 141 -6.43 -6.70 2.44
CA LEU A 141 -7.03 -5.36 2.37
C LEU A 141 -6.15 -4.28 3.05
N CYS A 142 -5.55 -4.60 4.19
CA CYS A 142 -4.67 -3.69 4.95
C CYS A 142 -3.26 -3.47 4.37
N SER A 143 -2.82 -4.26 3.38
CA SER A 143 -1.44 -4.25 2.89
C SER A 143 -1.30 -4.05 1.37
N LEU A 144 -2.41 -3.77 0.69
CA LEU A 144 -2.42 -3.27 -0.69
C LEU A 144 -1.79 -1.88 -0.80
N THR A 145 -1.33 -1.54 -2.00
CA THR A 145 -0.80 -0.21 -2.31
C THR A 145 -1.93 0.83 -2.36
N PRO A 146 -1.64 2.14 -2.18
CA PRO A 146 -2.65 3.21 -2.22
C PRO A 146 -3.49 3.25 -3.50
N LYS A 147 -3.00 2.65 -4.60
CA LYS A 147 -3.75 2.52 -5.87
C LYS A 147 -5.06 1.74 -5.73
N PHE A 148 -5.20 0.92 -4.69
CA PHE A 148 -6.38 0.11 -4.43
C PHE A 148 -7.25 0.65 -3.29
N GLU A 149 -6.88 1.77 -2.67
CA GLU A 149 -7.55 2.34 -1.49
C GLU A 149 -9.07 2.51 -1.71
N TYR A 150 -9.47 3.02 -2.88
CA TYR A 150 -10.89 3.16 -3.22
C TYR A 150 -11.67 1.83 -3.19
N VAL A 151 -11.08 0.75 -3.71
CA VAL A 151 -11.73 -0.57 -3.72
C VAL A 151 -11.73 -1.19 -2.34
N VAL A 152 -10.67 -0.98 -1.57
CA VAL A 152 -10.61 -1.41 -0.16
C VAL A 152 -11.75 -0.78 0.61
N CYS A 153 -11.89 0.55 0.60
CA CYS A 153 -13.00 1.24 1.27
C CYS A 153 -14.37 0.74 0.78
N SER A 154 -14.54 0.58 -0.53
CA SER A 154 -15.80 0.09 -1.10
C SER A 154 -16.14 -1.33 -0.62
N ILE A 155 -15.16 -2.22 -0.49
CA ILE A 155 -15.36 -3.58 0.03
C ILE A 155 -15.70 -3.53 1.52
N GLU A 156 -14.96 -2.75 2.30
CA GLU A 156 -15.18 -2.58 3.75
C GLU A 156 -16.56 -2.01 4.07
N GLU A 157 -17.09 -1.10 3.24
CA GLU A 157 -18.42 -0.51 3.42
C GLU A 157 -19.55 -1.42 2.93
N SER A 158 -19.32 -2.22 1.87
CA SER A 158 -20.39 -2.97 1.19
C SER A 158 -20.49 -4.45 1.58
N LYS A 159 -19.45 -5.03 2.17
CA LYS A 159 -19.39 -6.47 2.45
C LYS A 159 -19.03 -6.75 3.91
N ASN A 160 -19.64 -7.80 4.46
CA ASN A 160 -19.23 -8.31 5.74
C ASN A 160 -17.93 -9.13 5.58
N ILE A 161 -16.84 -8.64 6.15
CA ILE A 161 -15.50 -9.24 6.06
C ILE A 161 -15.51 -10.69 6.59
N ASP A 162 -16.31 -10.98 7.62
CA ASP A 162 -16.42 -12.32 8.22
C ASP A 162 -17.01 -13.36 7.26
N ALA A 163 -17.82 -12.92 6.30
CA ALA A 163 -18.44 -13.77 5.28
C ALA A 163 -17.75 -13.64 3.91
N PHE A 164 -16.73 -12.78 3.80
CA PHE A 164 -16.11 -12.44 2.54
C PHE A 164 -15.01 -13.45 2.19
N SER A 165 -15.20 -14.18 1.09
CA SER A 165 -14.26 -15.23 0.69
C SER A 165 -13.02 -14.67 0.00
N LEU A 166 -11.92 -15.40 0.10
CA LEU A 166 -10.65 -15.06 -0.57
C LEU A 166 -10.81 -14.97 -2.10
N ASP A 167 -11.60 -15.86 -2.69
CA ASP A 167 -11.84 -15.91 -4.14
C ASP A 167 -12.61 -14.69 -4.63
N GLU A 168 -13.61 -14.23 -3.85
CA GLU A 168 -14.34 -13.01 -4.17
C GLU A 168 -13.49 -11.76 -4.02
N LEU A 169 -12.62 -11.72 -3.00
CA LEU A 169 -11.64 -10.64 -2.82
C LEU A 169 -10.70 -10.57 -4.02
N GLN A 170 -10.09 -11.70 -4.39
CA GLN A 170 -9.16 -11.78 -5.51
C GLN A 170 -9.83 -11.36 -6.83
N SER A 171 -11.07 -11.82 -7.06
CA SER A 171 -11.85 -11.44 -8.24
C SER A 171 -12.13 -9.93 -8.27
N SER A 172 -12.50 -9.34 -7.14
CA SER A 172 -12.79 -7.91 -7.02
C SER A 172 -11.55 -7.04 -7.29
N LEU A 173 -10.40 -7.42 -6.73
CA LEU A 173 -9.13 -6.73 -6.93
C LEU A 173 -8.63 -6.84 -8.38
N LEU A 174 -8.79 -8.01 -9.01
CA LEU A 174 -8.36 -8.26 -10.39
C LEU A 174 -9.18 -7.44 -11.41
N VAL A 175 -10.50 -7.35 -11.21
CA VAL A 175 -11.36 -6.48 -12.04
C VAL A 175 -10.91 -5.02 -11.95
N HIS A 176 -10.50 -4.56 -10.76
CA HIS A 176 -10.00 -3.20 -10.59
C HIS A 176 -8.65 -2.96 -11.26
N GLU A 177 -7.71 -3.90 -11.12
CA GLU A 177 -6.42 -3.85 -11.81
C GLU A 177 -6.58 -3.75 -13.34
N GLN A 178 -7.49 -4.54 -13.91
CA GLN A 178 -7.80 -4.49 -15.34
C GLN A 178 -8.36 -3.12 -15.77
N LYS A 179 -9.31 -2.57 -15.01
CA LYS A 179 -9.87 -1.23 -15.29
C LYS A 179 -8.81 -0.13 -15.20
N MET A 180 -7.92 -0.21 -14.22
CA MET A 180 -6.82 0.74 -14.06
C MET A 180 -5.87 0.68 -15.26
N ASN A 181 -5.51 -0.52 -15.73
CA ASN A 181 -4.63 -0.73 -16.88
C ASN A 181 -5.27 -0.29 -18.22
N GLN A 182 -6.60 -0.42 -18.37
CA GLN A 182 -7.31 0.12 -19.54
C GLN A 182 -7.33 1.66 -19.51
N SER A 183 -7.55 2.25 -18.33
CA SER A 183 -7.59 3.72 -18.18
C SER A 183 -6.22 4.38 -18.41
N SER A 184 -5.12 3.73 -18.01
CA SER A 184 -3.76 4.21 -18.27
C SER A 184 -3.43 4.16 -19.76
N THR A 185 -3.79 3.07 -20.45
CA THR A 185 -3.62 2.91 -21.90
C THR A 185 -4.41 3.97 -22.68
N SER A 186 -5.66 4.24 -22.28
CA SER A 186 -6.50 5.29 -22.88
C SER A 186 -5.93 6.70 -22.66
N LYS A 187 -5.45 7.01 -21.45
CA LYS A 187 -4.78 8.28 -21.16
C LYS A 187 -3.48 8.46 -21.94
N GLU A 188 -2.68 7.42 -22.10
CA GLU A 188 -1.44 7.47 -22.87
C GLU A 188 -1.71 7.71 -24.37
N GLN A 189 -2.76 7.11 -24.92
CA GLN A 189 -3.21 7.38 -26.29
C GLN A 189 -3.70 8.82 -26.47
N ALA A 190 -4.47 9.35 -25.52
CA ALA A 190 -4.94 10.74 -25.56
C ALA A 190 -3.79 11.76 -25.44
N LEU A 191 -2.79 11.48 -24.59
CA LEU A 191 -1.58 12.31 -24.45
C LEU A 191 -0.72 12.30 -25.72
N LYS A 192 -0.58 11.15 -26.40
CA LYS A 192 0.10 11.04 -27.70
C LYS A 192 -0.65 11.79 -28.81
N ALA A 193 -1.99 11.74 -28.82
CA ALA A 193 -2.80 12.48 -29.77
C ALA A 193 -2.68 14.01 -29.58
N SER A 194 -2.59 14.46 -28.33
CA SER A 194 -2.49 15.88 -27.97
C SER A 194 -1.09 16.45 -28.24
N THR A 195 -0.03 15.67 -28.01
CA THR A 195 1.35 16.10 -28.34
C THR A 195 1.62 16.08 -29.84
N SER A 196 1.02 15.14 -30.59
CA SER A 196 1.07 15.11 -32.06
C SER A 196 0.38 16.32 -32.73
N THR A 197 -0.69 16.84 -32.12
CA THR A 197 -1.41 18.02 -32.66
C THR A 197 -0.66 19.34 -32.48
N HIS A 198 0.30 19.42 -31.55
CA HIS A 198 1.10 20.64 -31.35
C HIS A 198 2.28 20.79 -32.33
N PHE A 199 2.70 19.74 -33.03
CA PHE A 199 3.82 19.80 -34.00
C PHE A 199 3.39 19.97 -35.46
N SER A 200 2.09 19.98 -35.78
CA SER A 200 1.59 19.95 -37.17
C SER A 200 0.82 21.21 -37.61
N ASN A 201 0.96 22.34 -36.92
CA ASN A 201 0.28 23.58 -37.30
C ASN A 201 1.23 24.75 -37.58
N SER A 202 1.93 24.69 -38.73
CA SER A 202 2.41 25.91 -39.39
C SER A 202 2.62 25.76 -40.90
N ARG A 203 1.81 26.54 -41.64
CA ARG A 203 2.05 27.14 -42.98
C ARG A 203 1.96 26.16 -44.18
N GLY A 204 1.18 26.40 -45.23
CA GLY A 204 0.48 27.60 -45.66
C GLY A 204 -0.45 27.34 -46.85
N LYS A 205 -1.36 28.29 -47.03
CA LYS A 205 -2.57 28.30 -47.86
C LYS A 205 -2.23 28.88 -49.24
N GLY A 206 -2.46 28.13 -50.32
CA GLY A 206 -2.31 28.59 -51.71
C GLY A 206 -3.57 28.34 -52.53
N ARG A 207 -4.33 29.41 -52.80
CA ARG A 207 -5.51 29.44 -53.69
C ARG A 207 -5.07 29.39 -55.15
N GLY A 208 -5.74 28.59 -55.98
CA GLY A 208 -5.61 28.65 -57.44
C GLY A 208 -6.89 28.18 -58.13
N ARG A 209 -7.75 29.12 -58.50
CA ARG A 209 -8.92 28.92 -59.39
C ARG A 209 -8.42 28.78 -60.83
N GLY A 210 -8.93 27.79 -61.57
CA GLY A 210 -8.79 27.71 -63.02
C GLY A 210 -10.05 27.12 -63.64
N ARG A 211 -10.89 27.97 -64.21
CA ARG A 211 -12.05 27.62 -65.05
C ARG A 211 -11.56 27.25 -66.46
N GLY A 212 -12.14 26.23 -67.06
CA GLY A 212 -12.09 25.97 -68.51
C GLY A 212 -13.29 25.13 -68.92
N ARG A 213 -14.28 25.79 -69.53
CA ARG A 213 -15.43 25.19 -70.24
C ARG A 213 -15.05 25.00 -71.71
N GLU A 214 -15.90 24.23 -72.41
CA GLU A 214 -16.07 24.13 -73.88
C GLU A 214 -15.08 23.22 -74.62
N ASP A 215 -15.44 22.40 -75.61
CA ASP A 215 -16.71 22.14 -76.33
C ASP A 215 -16.52 20.87 -77.20
N ARG A 216 -17.62 20.30 -77.71
CA ARG A 216 -17.74 19.37 -78.88
C ARG A 216 -17.04 18.00 -78.75
N GLY A 217 -17.74 16.86 -78.71
CA GLY A 217 -18.82 16.45 -79.61
C GLY A 217 -18.27 15.39 -80.57
N ASN A 218 -18.68 14.13 -80.46
CA ASN A 218 -19.08 13.36 -81.63
C ASN A 218 -19.92 12.16 -81.24
N ARG A 219 -21.05 12.06 -81.93
CA ARG A 219 -21.95 10.92 -82.01
C ARG A 219 -21.43 10.03 -83.13
N ASP A 220 -21.62 8.72 -82.97
CA ASP A 220 -21.91 7.72 -84.02
C ASP A 220 -21.17 6.43 -83.69
N ASP A 221 -21.87 5.40 -83.22
CA ASP A 221 -22.73 4.48 -83.99
C ASP A 221 -21.91 3.26 -84.41
N ASN A 222 -22.07 2.15 -83.70
CA ASN A 222 -22.36 0.89 -84.39
C ASN A 222 -22.94 -0.16 -83.44
N ARG A 223 -24.09 -0.70 -83.83
CA ARG A 223 -24.79 -1.83 -83.21
C ARG A 223 -24.31 -3.13 -83.87
N HIS A 224 -24.00 -4.16 -83.08
CA HIS A 224 -24.27 -5.57 -83.40
C HIS A 224 -24.04 -6.42 -82.14
N PHE A 225 -25.03 -6.88 -81.38
CA PHE A 225 -25.93 -8.04 -81.56
C PHE A 225 -25.26 -9.41 -81.79
N LYS A 226 -25.22 -10.23 -80.72
CA LYS A 226 -25.63 -11.66 -80.55
C LYS A 226 -24.79 -12.27 -79.41
N ALA A 227 -25.34 -12.64 -78.25
CA ALA A 227 -26.30 -13.72 -77.93
C ALA A 227 -25.70 -15.12 -78.04
N ASP A 228 -25.38 -15.70 -76.88
CA ASP A 228 -25.73 -17.06 -76.36
C ASP A 228 -24.73 -17.39 -75.24
N ASP A 229 -25.12 -17.59 -73.98
CA ASP A 229 -25.92 -18.68 -73.37
C ASP A 229 -25.17 -20.03 -73.24
N GLY A 230 -25.22 -20.59 -72.02
CA GLY A 230 -24.86 -21.97 -71.66
C GLY A 230 -23.63 -22.07 -70.74
N GLN A 231 -23.76 -22.04 -69.40
CA GLN A 231 -23.99 -23.19 -68.51
C GLN A 231 -23.08 -24.40 -68.75
N PHE A 232 -22.08 -24.60 -67.88
CA PHE A 232 -22.12 -25.56 -66.76
C PHE A 232 -21.13 -25.09 -65.66
#